data_AF-A0A3E0N6U9-F1
#
_entry.id   AF-A0A3E0N6U9-F1
#
_cell.length_a   1.000
_cell.length_b   1.000
_cell.length_c   1.000
_cell.angle_alpha   90.00
_cell.angle_beta   90.00
_cell.angle_gamma   90.00
#
_symmetry.space_group_name_H-M   'P 1'
#
loop_
_entity.id
_entity.type
_entity.pdbx_description
1 polymer ?
#
loop_
_entity_poly.entity_id
_entity_poly.type
_entity_poly.pdbx_seq_one_letter_code
_entity_poly.pdbx_strand_id
1 'polypeptide(L)'
;MGRIGTFLFGAAVGGLTVYGSLQYHLLRADSGFHFVEKTTVTFKDAYVDVRDFGPQDWLARPALSAAVMRSGKGDLIQGAALEAVSESVQKFLAPQE
;
A
#
# COMPACT_ATOMS: atom_id res chain seq x y z
N MET A 1 -30.02 -17.04 14.46
CA MET A 1 -29.37 -16.90 13.14
C MET A 1 -29.19 -18.31 12.58
N GLY A 2 -29.76 -18.64 11.41
CA GLY A 2 -29.67 -19.98 10.83
C GLY A 2 -28.29 -20.27 10.23
N ARG A 3 -27.96 -21.55 10.03
CA ARG A 3 -26.66 -22.02 9.49
C ARG A 3 -26.27 -21.32 8.18
N ILE A 4 -27.24 -21.02 7.32
CA ILE A 4 -27.05 -20.27 6.06
C ILE A 4 -26.66 -18.82 6.34
N GLY A 5 -27.27 -18.17 7.34
CA GLY A 5 -26.93 -16.80 7.71
C GLY A 5 -25.48 -16.68 8.20
N THR A 6 -25.04 -17.63 9.04
CA THR A 6 -23.64 -17.70 9.49
C THR A 6 -22.68 -17.97 8.32
N PHE A 7 -23.05 -18.83 7.37
CA PHE A 7 -22.26 -19.09 6.18
C PHE A 7 -22.13 -17.84 5.29
N LEU A 8 -23.24 -17.17 4.98
CA LEU A 8 -23.23 -15.97 4.14
C LEU A 8 -22.47 -14.83 4.81
N PHE A 9 -22.60 -14.67 6.12
CA PHE A 9 -21.80 -13.72 6.88
C PHE A 9 -20.30 -14.02 6.76
N GLY A 10 -19.89 -15.28 6.95
CA GLY A 10 -18.50 -15.70 6.75
C GLY A 10 -18.01 -15.45 5.33
N ALA A 11 -18.82 -15.75 4.32
CA ALA A 11 -18.50 -15.49 2.91
C ALA A 11 -18.33 -13.99 2.63
N ALA A 12 -19.21 -13.14 3.17
CA ALA A 12 -19.12 -11.70 3.02
C ALA A 12 -17.85 -11.13 3.69
N VAL A 13 -17.57 -11.56 4.92
CA VAL A 13 -16.34 -11.15 5.65
C VAL A 13 -15.08 -11.60 4.89
N GLY A 14 -15.05 -12.83 4.40
CA GLY A 14 -13.94 -13.35 3.60
C GLY A 14 -13.75 -12.58 2.29
N GLY A 15 -14.84 -12.34 1.55
CA GLY A 15 -14.81 -11.57 0.30
C GLY A 15 -14.32 -10.14 0.50
N LEU A 16 -14.82 -9.45 1.53
CA LEU A 16 -14.36 -8.10 1.88
C LEU A 16 -12.88 -8.07 2.27
N THR A 17 -12.41 -9.09 2.99
CA THR A 17 -10.99 -9.18 3.38
C THR A 17 -10.08 -9.37 2.17
N VAL A 18 -10.46 -10.25 1.23
CA VAL A 18 -9.72 -10.46 -0.01
C VAL A 18 -9.72 -9.20 -0.86
N TYR A 19 -10.88 -8.57 -1.03
CA TYR A 19 -11.01 -7.32 -1.79
C TYR A 19 -10.15 -6.20 -1.18
N GLY A 20 -10.22 -6.00 0.14
CA GLY A 20 -9.41 -5.01 0.83
C GLY A 20 -7.91 -5.28 0.65
N SER A 21 -7.49 -6.54 0.75
CA SER A 21 -6.08 -6.93 0.57
C SER A 21 -5.56 -6.73 -0.85
N LEU A 22 -6.45 -6.76 -1.85
CA LEU A 22 -6.13 -6.53 -3.26
C LEU A 22 -6.05 -5.05 -3.63
N GLN A 23 -6.92 -4.23 -3.04
CA GLN A 23 -7.09 -2.83 -3.40
C GLN A 23 -6.34 -1.86 -2.47
N TYR A 24 -5.96 -2.29 -1.28
CA TYR A 24 -5.26 -1.43 -0.31
C TYR A 24 -3.98 -2.08 0.25
N HIS A 25 -2.98 -1.24 0.45
CA HIS A 25 -1.83 -1.50 1.31
C HIS A 25 -2.19 -1.05 2.73
N LEU A 26 -2.01 -1.94 3.70
CA LEU A 26 -2.06 -1.60 5.12
C LEU A 26 -0.64 -1.30 5.60
N LEU A 27 -0.34 -0.02 5.78
CA LEU A 27 0.97 0.43 6.24
C LEU A 27 0.96 0.59 7.75
N ARG A 28 1.99 0.09 8.41
CA ARG A 28 2.27 0.40 9.81
C ARG A 28 3.43 1.40 9.87
N ALA A 29 3.14 2.61 10.29
CA ALA A 29 4.09 3.68 10.53
C ALA A 29 4.13 4.02 12.03
N ASP A 30 5.04 4.90 12.45
CA ASP A 30 5.12 5.36 13.84
C ASP A 30 3.87 6.15 14.27
N SER A 31 3.21 6.79 13.30
CA SER A 31 1.91 7.46 13.48
C SER A 31 0.71 6.52 13.56
N GLY A 32 0.90 5.21 13.34
CA GLY A 32 -0.15 4.19 13.38
C GLY A 32 -0.39 3.49 12.05
N PHE A 33 -1.62 3.02 11.83
CA PHE A 33 -2.00 2.28 10.63
C PHE A 33 -2.55 3.22 9.54
N HIS A 34 -2.05 3.09 8.32
CA HIS A 34 -2.46 3.88 7.17
C HIS A 34 -2.89 2.97 6.03
N PHE A 35 -4.12 3.17 5.54
CA PHE A 35 -4.59 2.54 4.31
C PHE A 35 -4.19 3.39 3.11
N VAL A 36 -3.52 2.77 2.15
CA VAL A 36 -3.08 3.39 0.90
C VAL A 36 -3.65 2.58 -0.26
N GLU A 37 -4.36 3.23 -1.17
CA GLU A 37 -4.91 2.57 -2.36
C GLU A 37 -3.80 2.08 -3.29
N LYS A 38 -3.88 0.83 -3.75
CA LYS A 38 -2.87 0.27 -4.65
C LYS A 38 -3.04 0.84 -6.05
N THR A 39 -1.93 1.07 -6.74
CA THR A 39 -1.92 1.43 -8.17
C THR A 39 -2.15 0.24 -9.08
N THR A 40 -1.99 -0.99 -8.59
CA THR A 40 -2.22 -2.24 -9.32
C THR A 40 -2.85 -3.27 -8.42
N VAL A 41 -3.83 -4.01 -8.94
CA VAL A 41 -4.54 -5.07 -8.21
C VAL A 41 -3.62 -6.26 -7.99
N THR A 42 -3.11 -6.42 -6.78
CA THR A 42 -2.17 -7.49 -6.41
C THR A 42 -2.27 -7.83 -4.93
N PHE A 43 -1.94 -9.08 -4.57
CA PHE A 43 -1.78 -9.48 -3.17
C PHE A 43 -0.42 -9.11 -2.59
N LYS A 44 0.53 -8.67 -3.42
CA LYS A 44 1.81 -8.15 -2.92
C LYS A 44 1.60 -6.96 -2.00
N ASP A 45 2.41 -6.89 -0.95
CA ASP A 45 2.45 -5.78 -0.02
C ASP A 45 1.08 -5.44 0.60
N ALA A 46 0.22 -6.43 0.84
CA ALA A 46 -1.07 -6.21 1.53
C ALA A 46 -0.88 -5.63 2.94
N TYR A 47 0.21 -6.00 3.61
CA TYR A 47 0.69 -5.39 4.85
C TYR A 47 2.17 -5.05 4.72
N VAL A 48 2.55 -3.81 5.05
CA VAL A 48 3.96 -3.38 5.06
C VAL A 48 4.23 -2.58 6.32
N ASP A 49 5.29 -2.96 7.03
CA ASP A 49 5.81 -2.20 8.15
C ASP A 49 6.86 -1.21 7.64
N VAL A 50 6.58 0.09 7.79
CA VAL A 50 7.41 1.18 7.27
C VAL A 50 8.10 1.98 8.39
N ARG A 51 8.04 1.49 9.64
CA ARG A 51 8.69 2.15 10.80
C ARG A 51 10.21 2.18 10.67
N ASP A 52 10.79 1.08 10.22
CA ASP A 52 12.25 0.95 10.03
C ASP A 52 12.67 1.14 8.57
N PHE A 53 11.79 1.68 7.71
CA PHE A 53 12.09 1.83 6.28
C PHE A 53 13.13 2.92 6.04
N GLY A 54 14.25 2.54 5.46
CA GLY A 54 15.25 3.47 4.94
C GLY A 54 14.96 3.90 3.49
N PRO A 55 15.76 4.83 2.95
CA PRO A 55 15.63 5.27 1.56
C PRO A 55 15.71 4.11 0.55
N GLN A 56 16.55 3.10 0.81
CA GLN A 56 16.71 1.95 -0.08
C GLN A 56 15.49 1.03 -0.11
N ASP A 57 14.76 0.89 1.00
CA ASP A 57 13.57 0.04 1.05
C ASP A 57 12.43 0.62 0.20
N TRP A 58 12.30 1.96 0.20
CA TRP A 58 11.36 2.68 -0.67
C TRP A 58 11.73 2.57 -2.14
N LEU A 59 13.03 2.67 -2.46
CA LEU A 59 13.53 2.53 -3.84
C LEU A 59 13.39 1.09 -4.35
N ALA A 60 13.52 0.08 -3.48
CA ALA A 60 13.29 -1.32 -3.82
C ALA A 60 11.82 -1.64 -4.12
N ARG A 61 10.88 -0.77 -3.70
CA ARG A 61 9.43 -0.95 -3.87
C ARG A 61 8.78 0.25 -4.57
N PRO A 62 9.09 0.50 -5.85
CA PRO A 62 8.62 1.70 -6.56
C PRO A 62 7.09 1.77 -6.67
N ALA A 63 6.40 0.64 -6.79
CA ALA A 63 4.93 0.60 -6.84
C ALA A 63 4.28 1.05 -5.52
N LEU A 64 4.85 0.64 -4.38
CA LEU A 64 4.39 1.05 -3.05
C LEU A 64 4.66 2.54 -2.84
N SER A 65 5.86 2.99 -3.16
CA SER A 65 6.28 4.39 -3.08
C SER A 65 5.38 5.31 -3.91
N ALA A 66 5.08 4.92 -5.15
CA ALA A 66 4.15 5.65 -6.01
C ALA A 66 2.72 5.70 -5.42
N ALA A 67 2.25 4.60 -4.83
CA ALA A 67 0.94 4.55 -4.18
C ALA A 67 0.87 5.48 -2.95
N VAL A 68 1.90 5.48 -2.11
CA VAL A 68 2.01 6.37 -0.94
C VAL A 68 2.00 7.83 -1.35
N MET A 69 2.81 8.21 -2.34
CA MET A 69 2.83 9.57 -2.88
C MET A 69 1.49 9.99 -3.47
N ARG A 70 0.85 9.13 -4.28
CA ARG A 70 -0.46 9.40 -4.89
C ARG A 70 -1.57 9.54 -3.86
N SER A 71 -1.48 8.82 -2.74
CA SER A 71 -2.46 8.90 -1.65
C SER A 71 -2.31 10.14 -0.76
N GLY A 72 -1.37 11.03 -1.07
CA GLY A 72 -1.10 12.24 -0.28
C GLY A 72 -0.43 11.94 1.06
N LYS A 73 0.09 10.73 1.26
CA LYS A 73 0.81 10.33 2.48
C LYS A 73 2.32 10.34 2.28
N GLY A 74 2.81 11.24 1.44
CA GLY A 74 4.25 11.42 1.18
C GLY A 74 5.06 11.66 2.46
N ASP A 75 4.43 12.22 3.49
CA ASP A 75 5.02 12.44 4.82
C ASP A 75 5.48 11.14 5.53
N LEU A 76 4.98 9.97 5.09
CA LEU A 76 5.47 8.66 5.56
C LEU A 76 6.88 8.34 5.04
N ILE A 77 7.32 9.03 3.98
CA ILE A 77 8.65 8.88 3.37
C ILE A 77 9.49 10.07 3.87
N GLN A 78 10.49 9.79 4.70
CA GLN A 78 11.23 10.84 5.39
C GLN A 78 12.23 11.57 4.48
N GLY A 79 12.13 12.91 4.40
CA GLY A 79 13.20 13.83 3.98
C GLY A 79 13.95 13.44 2.70
N ALA A 80 15.25 13.11 2.82
CA ALA A 80 16.10 12.74 1.68
C ALA A 80 15.62 11.48 0.93
N ALA A 81 14.87 10.58 1.60
CA ALA A 81 14.21 9.48 0.92
C ALA A 81 13.09 9.98 0.02
N LEU A 82 12.37 11.04 0.40
CA LEU A 82 11.25 11.58 -0.37
C LEU A 82 11.72 12.14 -1.72
N GLU A 83 12.84 12.87 -1.74
CA GLU A 83 13.40 13.41 -2.98
C GLU A 83 13.88 12.29 -3.92
N ALA A 84 14.68 11.35 -3.41
CA ALA A 84 15.17 10.21 -4.20
C ALA A 84 14.04 9.31 -4.71
N VAL A 85 13.01 9.09 -3.87
CA VAL A 85 11.83 8.31 -4.23
C VAL A 85 10.96 9.07 -5.23
N SER A 86 10.77 10.38 -5.07
CA SER A 86 10.01 11.20 -6.01
C SER A 86 10.63 11.17 -7.40
N GLU A 87 11.95 11.32 -7.51
CA GLU A 87 12.68 11.22 -8.77
C GLU A 87 12.54 9.82 -9.39
N SER A 88 12.70 8.77 -8.57
CA SER A 88 12.54 7.37 -9.01
C SER A 88 11.13 7.05 -9.50
N VAL A 89 10.10 7.52 -8.78
CA VAL A 89 8.69 7.37 -9.15
C VAL A 89 8.39 8.15 -10.42
N GLN A 90 8.89 9.37 -10.59
CA GLN A 90 8.73 10.13 -11.83
C GLN A 90 9.31 9.39 -13.03
N LYS A 91 10.50 8.81 -12.88
CA LYS A 91 11.13 7.98 -13.93
C LYS A 91 10.35 6.70 -14.21
N PHE A 92 9.74 6.09 -13.19
CA PHE A 92 8.89 4.91 -13.33
C PHE A 92 7.56 5.22 -14.02
N LEU A 93 7.01 6.41 -13.81
CA LEU A 93 5.74 6.87 -14.38
C LEU A 93 5.91 7.57 -15.74
N ALA A 94 7.12 8.04 -16.08
CA ALA A 94 7.41 8.60 -17.38
C ALA A 94 7.18 7.53 -18.46
N PRO A 95 6.47 7.84 -19.55
CA PRO A 95 6.33 6.93 -20.68
C PRO A 95 7.74 6.56 -21.18
N GLN A 96 8.04 5.27 -21.21
CA GLN A 96 9.19 4.78 -21.97
C GLN A 96 8.79 4.94 -23.44
N GLU A 97 9.27 6.00 -24.11
CA GLU A 97 9.18 6.13 -25.57
C GLU A 97 10.04 5.06 -26.26
#